data_AF-A0A9D3A9G9-F1
#
_entry.id   AF-A0A9D3A9G9-F1
#
_cell.length_a   1.000
_cell.length_b   1.000
_cell.length_c   1.000
_cell.angle_alpha   90.00
_cell.angle_beta   90.00
_cell.angle_gamma   90.00
#
_symmetry.space_group_name_H-M   'P 1'
#
loop_
_entity.id
_entity.type
_entity.pdbx_description
1 polymer ?
#
loop_
_entity_poly.entity_id
_entity_poly.type
_entity_poly.pdbx_seq_one_letter_code
_entity_poly.pdbx_strand_id
1 'polypeptide(L)'
;KNVPFVLMGDAAHTAHFSIGSGTKLAPEDAITLANHLKQDESLEQALEQYSAERSIDVLRIQNAARNSTEWFENVARYANMAPEQFTYSMLTRSQRISHENLRLRDPAGITEFERWFATQAGMQLGADQTPPPPMFTPFKLRDLTLKNRIVFSPTLTYSAKDGVVNDFHEVHYGARALGGAALVMAEMTAVTPDGRVTPGCAGLWNDDHTTAWSDVVKAIHSGQALAGIQLGHAGRRGSTQVGWEQANRPLASGNWDLVSASALPYDANSACPTEITRAQMDTIRDAFVAATQRADAAGFDCLELQAAHGYLLSSFISPLTNQRSDEYGGSLSNRLAYPLEVFNAMRAVWPAHKPLFVRISATDWAEGGTSVDEAVEIARCFKAAGADVVDVSSGEVVSEQKPIYGRMYQTPFADRVRNEVGIASMAVGAILEADHANSIIAAGRADLCALSRAFLANPNWPLHEAAKLGYHDIQWPAQYQWGQDWLERQENRPVLQG
;
A
#
# COMPACT_ATOMS: atom_id res chain seq x y z
N LYS A 1 -11.80 1.72 -54.12
CA LYS A 1 -12.51 2.48 -53.06
C LYS A 1 -12.02 1.94 -51.73
N ASN A 2 -11.50 2.79 -50.85
CA ASN A 2 -11.20 2.38 -49.49
C ASN A 2 -12.53 2.29 -48.74
N VAL A 3 -12.88 1.11 -48.23
CA VAL A 3 -14.13 0.91 -47.47
C VAL A 3 -13.72 0.77 -46.02
N PRO A 4 -14.04 1.74 -45.15
CA PRO A 4 -13.66 1.66 -43.75
C PRO A 4 -14.42 0.53 -43.04
N PHE A 5 -13.73 -0.16 -42.14
CA PHE A 5 -14.31 -1.17 -41.25
C PHE A 5 -14.45 -0.58 -39.85
N VAL A 6 -15.62 -0.73 -39.24
CA VAL A 6 -15.86 -0.31 -37.86
C VAL A 6 -16.25 -1.54 -37.04
N LEU A 7 -15.44 -1.86 -36.04
CA LEU A 7 -15.78 -2.87 -35.04
C LEU A 7 -16.61 -2.20 -33.94
N MET A 8 -17.68 -2.87 -33.50
CA MET A 8 -18.61 -2.39 -32.47
C MET A 8 -19.02 -3.55 -31.56
N GLY A 9 -19.42 -3.26 -30.32
CA GLY A 9 -19.85 -4.25 -29.36
C GLY A 9 -18.75 -5.28 -29.06
N ASP A 10 -19.12 -6.51 -28.74
CA ASP A 10 -18.16 -7.54 -28.30
C ASP A 10 -17.00 -7.79 -29.29
N ALA A 11 -17.24 -7.57 -30.59
CA ALA A 11 -16.22 -7.67 -31.62
C ALA A 11 -15.09 -6.62 -31.49
N ALA A 12 -15.38 -5.44 -30.95
CA ALA A 12 -14.38 -4.42 -30.63
C ALA A 12 -13.77 -4.61 -29.22
N HIS A 13 -14.57 -5.08 -28.27
CA HIS A 13 -14.23 -5.00 -26.85
C HIS A 13 -13.59 -6.27 -26.27
N THR A 14 -13.65 -7.43 -26.94
CA THR A 14 -13.17 -8.76 -26.43
C THR A 14 -13.33 -8.89 -24.92
N ALA A 15 -14.57 -8.76 -24.45
CA ALA A 15 -14.87 -8.85 -23.02
C ALA A 15 -15.01 -10.33 -22.61
N HIS A 16 -14.31 -10.73 -21.54
CA HIS A 16 -14.53 -12.01 -20.89
C HIS A 16 -16.04 -12.16 -20.56
N PHE A 17 -16.62 -13.35 -20.75
CA PHE A 17 -18.08 -13.60 -20.66
C PHE A 17 -18.72 -13.07 -19.37
N SER A 18 -17.92 -13.00 -18.32
CA SER A 18 -18.28 -12.59 -16.97
C SER A 18 -18.49 -11.08 -16.78
N ILE A 19 -18.17 -10.23 -17.76
CA ILE A 19 -18.38 -8.77 -17.67
C ILE A 19 -19.78 -8.37 -18.12
N GLY A 20 -20.40 -9.14 -19.03
CA GLY A 20 -21.81 -8.97 -19.41
C GLY A 20 -22.14 -7.59 -19.98
N SER A 21 -21.24 -6.95 -20.73
CA SER A 21 -21.43 -5.58 -21.25
C SER A 21 -21.69 -5.49 -22.76
N GLY A 22 -21.61 -6.59 -23.51
CA GLY A 22 -21.70 -6.58 -24.97
C GLY A 22 -22.96 -5.92 -25.52
N THR A 23 -24.12 -6.25 -24.95
CA THR A 23 -25.42 -5.70 -25.35
C THR A 23 -25.56 -4.21 -25.06
N LYS A 24 -24.85 -3.66 -24.07
CA LYS A 24 -24.83 -2.23 -23.78
C LYS A 24 -23.86 -1.48 -24.70
N LEU A 25 -22.71 -2.09 -24.97
CA LEU A 25 -21.66 -1.47 -25.77
C LEU A 25 -22.02 -1.34 -27.23
N ALA A 26 -22.68 -2.33 -27.82
CA ALA A 26 -23.11 -2.25 -29.21
C ALA A 26 -24.01 -1.02 -29.48
N PRO A 27 -25.06 -0.74 -28.67
CA PRO A 27 -25.82 0.50 -28.74
C PRO A 27 -25.00 1.76 -28.50
N GLU A 28 -24.13 1.80 -27.49
CA GLU A 28 -23.30 2.98 -27.20
C GLU A 28 -22.34 3.31 -28.35
N ASP A 29 -21.70 2.28 -28.91
CA ASP A 29 -20.83 2.39 -30.09
C ASP A 29 -21.64 2.90 -31.30
N ALA A 30 -22.82 2.31 -31.54
CA ALA A 30 -23.68 2.72 -32.65
C ALA A 30 -24.20 4.16 -32.51
N ILE A 31 -24.58 4.58 -31.30
CA ILE A 31 -25.01 5.95 -31.00
C ILE A 31 -23.86 6.93 -31.23
N THR A 32 -22.67 6.62 -30.69
CA THR A 32 -21.49 7.49 -30.81
C THR A 32 -21.05 7.62 -32.26
N LEU A 33 -21.01 6.50 -33.00
CA LEU A 33 -20.72 6.50 -34.43
C LEU A 33 -21.74 7.34 -35.20
N ALA A 34 -23.03 7.15 -34.93
CA ALA A 34 -24.09 7.92 -35.59
C ALA A 34 -24.02 9.42 -35.27
N ASN A 35 -23.56 9.81 -34.06
CA ASN A 35 -23.38 11.20 -33.69
C ASN A 35 -22.23 11.85 -34.45
N HIS A 36 -21.07 11.20 -34.54
CA HIS A 36 -19.92 11.70 -35.31
C HIS A 36 -20.22 11.77 -36.81
N LEU A 37 -20.89 10.76 -37.38
CA LEU A 37 -21.27 10.74 -38.80
C LEU A 37 -22.31 11.81 -39.19
N LYS A 38 -23.02 12.40 -38.23
CA LYS A 38 -24.00 13.48 -38.47
C LYS A 38 -23.38 14.87 -38.44
N GLN A 39 -22.12 15.00 -38.03
CA GLN A 39 -21.42 16.28 -38.03
C GLN A 39 -21.00 16.67 -39.46
N ASP A 40 -20.80 17.95 -39.72
CA ASP A 40 -20.36 18.47 -41.03
C ASP A 40 -18.83 18.31 -41.18
N GLU A 41 -18.36 17.08 -41.03
CA GLU A 41 -16.95 16.69 -41.11
C GLU A 41 -16.74 15.60 -42.18
N SER A 42 -15.48 15.41 -42.60
CA SER A 42 -15.16 14.29 -43.49
C SER A 42 -15.38 12.93 -42.81
N LEU A 43 -15.70 11.90 -43.58
CA LEU A 43 -15.87 10.53 -43.06
C LEU A 43 -14.64 10.04 -42.28
N GLU A 44 -13.43 10.40 -42.72
CA GLU A 44 -12.18 10.03 -42.05
C GLU A 44 -12.07 10.67 -40.67
N GLN A 45 -12.34 11.98 -40.57
CA GLN A 45 -12.36 12.71 -39.29
C GLN A 45 -13.41 12.16 -38.32
N ALA A 46 -14.63 11.89 -38.80
CA ALA A 46 -15.70 11.34 -37.97
C ALA A 46 -15.32 9.96 -37.40
N LEU A 47 -14.62 9.12 -38.17
CA LEU A 47 -14.14 7.82 -37.70
C LEU A 47 -12.96 7.93 -36.73
N GLU A 48 -12.05 8.87 -36.94
CA GLU A 48 -10.96 9.16 -36.00
C GLU A 48 -11.51 9.66 -34.66
N GLN A 49 -12.48 10.57 -34.66
CA GLN A 49 -13.13 11.07 -33.45
C GLN A 49 -13.91 9.98 -32.71
N TYR A 50 -14.68 9.16 -33.44
CA TYR A 50 -15.33 7.98 -32.89
C TYR A 50 -14.33 7.03 -32.22
N SER A 51 -13.23 6.72 -32.90
CA SER A 51 -12.18 5.83 -32.38
C SER A 51 -11.53 6.43 -31.13
N ALA A 52 -11.20 7.72 -31.15
CA ALA A 52 -10.62 8.43 -30.01
C ALA A 52 -11.54 8.39 -28.78
N GLU A 53 -12.84 8.63 -28.96
CA GLU A 53 -13.82 8.59 -27.87
C GLU A 53 -14.03 7.17 -27.34
N ARG A 54 -14.31 6.21 -28.23
CA ARG A 54 -14.66 4.84 -27.82
C ARG A 54 -13.46 4.04 -27.33
N SER A 55 -12.24 4.31 -27.80
CA SER A 55 -11.02 3.59 -27.37
C SER A 55 -10.80 3.64 -25.86
N ILE A 56 -11.16 4.75 -25.19
CA ILE A 56 -11.06 4.89 -23.75
C ILE A 56 -11.99 3.90 -23.03
N ASP A 57 -13.23 3.78 -23.51
CA ASP A 57 -14.21 2.86 -22.96
C ASP A 57 -13.86 1.40 -23.25
N VAL A 58 -13.33 1.11 -24.45
CA VAL A 58 -12.78 -0.21 -24.82
C VAL A 58 -11.71 -0.62 -23.81
N LEU A 59 -10.71 0.23 -23.59
CA LEU A 59 -9.58 -0.06 -22.69
C LEU A 59 -10.06 -0.30 -21.26
N ARG A 60 -11.01 0.49 -20.76
CA ARG A 60 -11.59 0.31 -19.43
C ARG A 60 -12.25 -1.07 -19.28
N ILE A 61 -12.97 -1.52 -20.31
CA ILE A 61 -13.70 -2.79 -20.26
C ILE A 61 -12.78 -3.97 -20.48
N GLN A 62 -11.80 -3.87 -21.37
CA GLN A 62 -10.75 -4.85 -21.54
C GLN A 62 -9.94 -5.04 -20.26
N ASN A 63 -9.64 -3.95 -19.54
CA ASN A 63 -8.96 -4.03 -18.24
C ASN A 63 -9.80 -4.79 -17.21
N ALA A 64 -11.10 -4.47 -17.10
CA ALA A 64 -12.00 -5.19 -16.20
C ALA A 64 -12.17 -6.67 -16.60
N ALA A 65 -12.22 -6.96 -17.90
CA ALA A 65 -12.26 -8.31 -18.44
C ALA A 65 -11.01 -9.08 -18.04
N ARG A 66 -9.81 -8.52 -18.25
CA ARG A 66 -8.53 -9.13 -17.84
C ARG A 66 -8.52 -9.45 -16.34
N ASN A 67 -8.90 -8.49 -15.49
CA ASN A 67 -9.00 -8.73 -14.03
C ASN A 67 -9.95 -9.88 -13.70
N SER A 68 -11.09 -9.98 -14.39
CA SER A 68 -12.01 -11.09 -14.19
C SER A 68 -11.48 -12.41 -14.73
N THR A 69 -10.81 -12.42 -15.89
CA THR A 69 -10.19 -13.62 -16.47
C THR A 69 -9.15 -14.18 -15.50
N GLU A 70 -8.24 -13.31 -15.04
CA GLU A 70 -7.18 -13.69 -14.11
C GLU A 70 -7.76 -14.28 -12.81
N TRP A 71 -8.86 -13.71 -12.28
CA TRP A 71 -9.53 -14.26 -11.11
C TRP A 71 -10.05 -15.68 -11.35
N PHE A 72 -10.66 -15.96 -12.50
CA PHE A 72 -11.18 -17.30 -12.82
C PHE A 72 -10.06 -18.31 -13.08
N GLU A 73 -9.00 -17.89 -13.77
CA GLU A 73 -7.82 -18.73 -14.02
C GLU A 73 -7.11 -19.11 -12.71
N ASN A 74 -7.23 -18.26 -11.68
CA ASN A 74 -6.60 -18.45 -10.38
C ASN A 74 -7.61 -18.74 -9.26
N VAL A 75 -8.80 -19.28 -9.56
CA VAL A 75 -9.86 -19.51 -8.56
C VAL A 75 -9.42 -20.39 -7.39
N ALA A 76 -8.48 -21.31 -7.64
CA ALA A 76 -7.89 -22.18 -6.61
C ALA A 76 -7.25 -21.40 -5.46
N ARG A 77 -6.75 -20.17 -5.72
CA ARG A 77 -6.22 -19.24 -4.70
C ARG A 77 -7.24 -18.97 -3.59
N TYR A 78 -8.52 -18.95 -3.93
CA TYR A 78 -9.61 -18.57 -3.03
C TYR A 78 -10.38 -19.77 -2.43
N ALA A 79 -9.94 -20.99 -2.71
CA ALA A 79 -10.67 -22.21 -2.33
C ALA A 79 -10.88 -22.37 -0.81
N ASN A 80 -10.05 -21.72 0.00
CA ASN A 80 -10.12 -21.77 1.47
C ASN A 80 -10.92 -20.61 2.08
N MET A 81 -11.48 -19.70 1.27
CA MET A 81 -12.33 -18.62 1.77
C MET A 81 -13.66 -19.20 2.28
N ALA A 82 -14.22 -18.57 3.32
CA ALA A 82 -15.59 -18.83 3.71
C ALA A 82 -16.56 -18.50 2.54
N PRO A 83 -17.68 -19.21 2.40
CA PRO A 83 -18.60 -19.03 1.28
C PRO A 83 -19.04 -17.58 1.06
N GLU A 84 -19.28 -16.83 2.14
CA GLU A 84 -19.68 -15.42 2.12
C GLU A 84 -18.60 -14.53 1.50
N GLN A 85 -17.35 -14.66 1.95
CA GLN A 85 -16.22 -13.91 1.40
C GLN A 85 -15.85 -14.35 -0.02
N PHE A 86 -15.93 -15.66 -0.33
CA PHE A 86 -15.74 -16.15 -1.69
C PHE A 86 -16.76 -15.54 -2.65
N THR A 87 -18.04 -15.50 -2.24
CA THR A 87 -19.13 -14.91 -3.02
C THR A 87 -18.90 -13.42 -3.23
N TYR A 88 -18.53 -12.69 -2.18
CA TYR A 88 -18.18 -11.27 -2.27
C TYR A 88 -16.99 -11.03 -3.23
N SER A 89 -15.91 -11.81 -3.09
CA SER A 89 -14.72 -11.74 -3.94
C SER A 89 -15.08 -12.01 -5.41
N MET A 90 -15.89 -13.03 -5.67
CA MET A 90 -16.41 -13.33 -6.99
C MET A 90 -17.20 -12.14 -7.55
N LEU A 91 -18.16 -11.57 -6.82
CA LEU A 91 -18.98 -10.44 -7.29
C LEU A 91 -18.15 -9.18 -7.62
N THR A 92 -17.07 -8.94 -6.87
CA THR A 92 -16.18 -7.77 -7.02
C THR A 92 -14.94 -8.04 -7.87
N ARG A 93 -14.76 -9.24 -8.43
CA ARG A 93 -13.55 -9.69 -9.16
C ARG A 93 -13.08 -8.72 -10.24
N SER A 94 -14.02 -8.14 -10.99
CA SER A 94 -13.74 -7.22 -12.12
C SER A 94 -13.25 -5.85 -11.68
N GLN A 95 -13.35 -5.53 -10.38
CA GLN A 95 -13.08 -4.23 -9.78
C GLN A 95 -13.96 -3.07 -10.31
N ARG A 96 -14.93 -3.36 -11.18
CA ARG A 96 -15.96 -2.39 -11.61
C ARG A 96 -17.09 -2.25 -10.61
N ILE A 97 -17.34 -3.31 -9.86
CA ILE A 97 -18.34 -3.36 -8.81
C ILE A 97 -17.58 -3.24 -7.49
N SER A 98 -17.79 -2.12 -6.80
CA SER A 98 -17.26 -1.83 -5.48
C SER A 98 -18.27 -2.16 -4.38
N HIS A 99 -17.88 -1.96 -3.12
CA HIS A 99 -18.69 -2.25 -1.95
C HIS A 99 -20.00 -1.44 -1.95
N GLU A 100 -19.92 -0.13 -2.12
CA GLU A 100 -21.12 0.73 -2.14
C GLU A 100 -21.95 0.52 -3.41
N ASN A 101 -21.30 0.13 -4.51
CA ASN A 101 -22.00 -0.33 -5.71
C ASN A 101 -22.82 -1.62 -5.46
N LEU A 102 -22.32 -2.56 -4.67
CA LEU A 102 -23.10 -3.72 -4.26
C LEU A 102 -24.24 -3.30 -3.32
N ARG A 103 -23.99 -2.40 -2.36
CA ARG A 103 -25.03 -1.92 -1.45
C ARG A 103 -26.20 -1.28 -2.20
N LEU A 104 -25.94 -0.50 -3.25
CA LEU A 104 -26.98 0.07 -4.11
C LEU A 104 -27.83 -1.01 -4.83
N ARG A 105 -27.27 -2.19 -5.08
CA ARG A 105 -27.93 -3.28 -5.82
C ARG A 105 -28.64 -4.26 -4.88
N ASP A 106 -28.05 -4.54 -3.73
CA ASP A 106 -28.57 -5.45 -2.71
C ASP A 106 -28.17 -4.96 -1.30
N PRO A 107 -28.93 -4.00 -0.73
CA PRO A 107 -28.64 -3.44 0.58
C PRO A 107 -28.71 -4.50 1.70
N ALA A 108 -29.66 -5.42 1.60
CA ALA A 108 -29.89 -6.45 2.62
C ALA A 108 -28.74 -7.47 2.63
N GLY A 109 -28.35 -7.98 1.46
CA GLY A 109 -27.23 -8.92 1.33
C GLY A 109 -25.91 -8.32 1.78
N ILE A 110 -25.64 -7.04 1.49
CA ILE A 110 -24.43 -6.38 1.99
C ILE A 110 -24.46 -6.18 3.50
N THR A 111 -25.60 -5.80 4.08
CA THR A 111 -25.74 -5.69 5.54
C THR A 111 -25.51 -7.04 6.23
N GLU A 112 -26.02 -8.14 5.66
CA GLU A 112 -25.78 -9.50 6.16
C GLU A 112 -24.29 -9.87 6.07
N PHE A 113 -23.65 -9.59 4.94
CA PHE A 113 -22.22 -9.81 4.74
C PHE A 113 -21.37 -9.01 5.74
N GLU A 114 -21.67 -7.74 5.97
CA GLU A 114 -20.95 -6.90 6.93
C GLU A 114 -21.09 -7.42 8.35
N ARG A 115 -22.29 -7.88 8.74
CA ARG A 115 -22.52 -8.50 10.04
C ARG A 115 -21.71 -9.79 10.20
N TRP A 116 -21.70 -10.64 9.17
CA TRP A 116 -20.87 -11.84 9.14
C TRP A 116 -19.39 -11.47 9.29
N PHE A 117 -18.91 -10.50 8.51
CA PHE A 117 -17.51 -10.07 8.52
C PHE A 117 -17.08 -9.48 9.86
N ALA A 118 -17.91 -8.63 10.47
CA ALA A 118 -17.69 -8.09 11.81
C ALA A 118 -17.64 -9.18 12.89
N THR A 119 -18.48 -10.22 12.75
CA THR A 119 -18.45 -11.39 13.65
C THR A 119 -17.15 -12.18 13.49
N GLN A 120 -16.67 -12.39 12.26
CA GLN A 120 -15.36 -13.00 12.00
C GLN A 120 -14.20 -12.17 12.55
N ALA A 121 -14.35 -10.84 12.61
CA ALA A 121 -13.41 -9.92 13.24
C ALA A 121 -13.50 -9.93 14.78
N GLY A 122 -14.37 -10.73 15.38
CA GLY A 122 -14.50 -10.88 16.84
C GLY A 122 -15.49 -9.92 17.49
N MET A 123 -16.30 -9.19 16.71
CA MET A 123 -17.34 -8.31 17.25
C MET A 123 -18.59 -9.11 17.64
N GLN A 124 -19.27 -8.66 18.69
CA GLN A 124 -20.60 -9.15 19.08
C GLN A 124 -21.62 -8.05 18.78
N LEU A 125 -22.40 -8.22 17.71
CA LEU A 125 -23.39 -7.25 17.28
C LEU A 125 -24.79 -7.67 17.75
N GLY A 126 -25.53 -6.72 18.33
CA GLY A 126 -26.95 -6.92 18.62
C GLY A 126 -27.78 -7.08 17.34
N ALA A 127 -28.96 -7.69 17.44
CA ALA A 127 -29.85 -7.91 16.28
C ALA A 127 -30.18 -6.62 15.53
N ASP A 128 -30.41 -5.53 16.27
CA ASP A 128 -30.79 -4.22 15.72
C ASP A 128 -29.59 -3.27 15.48
N GLN A 129 -28.37 -3.70 15.78
CA GLN A 129 -27.17 -2.87 15.60
C GLN A 129 -26.72 -2.90 14.14
N THR A 130 -26.47 -1.74 13.53
CA THR A 130 -25.88 -1.64 12.20
C THR A 130 -24.45 -2.19 12.22
N PRO A 131 -24.10 -3.16 11.35
CA PRO A 131 -22.73 -3.65 11.29
C PRO A 131 -21.80 -2.57 10.74
N PRO A 132 -20.53 -2.51 11.20
CA PRO A 132 -19.58 -1.56 10.66
C PRO A 132 -19.17 -1.93 9.22
N PRO A 133 -18.85 -0.94 8.37
CA PRO A 133 -18.15 -1.19 7.12
C PRO A 133 -16.88 -2.03 7.35
N PRO A 134 -16.49 -2.90 6.41
CA PRO A 134 -15.34 -3.80 6.57
C PRO A 134 -14.05 -3.11 7.02
N MET A 135 -13.78 -1.89 6.54
CA MET A 135 -12.62 -1.10 6.94
C MET A 135 -12.60 -0.67 8.41
N PHE A 136 -13.76 -0.60 9.06
CA PHE A 136 -13.92 -0.22 10.47
C PHE A 136 -14.07 -1.41 11.41
N THR A 137 -13.94 -2.64 10.91
CA THR A 137 -13.82 -3.83 11.77
C THR A 137 -12.45 -3.89 12.43
N PRO A 138 -12.35 -4.41 13.67
CA PRO A 138 -11.07 -4.59 14.33
C PRO A 138 -10.21 -5.65 13.64
N PHE A 139 -8.91 -5.63 13.88
CA PHE A 139 -7.98 -6.64 13.40
C PHE A 139 -6.97 -7.02 14.47
N LYS A 140 -6.88 -8.31 14.80
CA LYS A 140 -5.97 -8.81 15.83
C LYS A 140 -4.71 -9.42 15.20
N LEU A 141 -3.55 -8.98 15.69
CA LEU A 141 -2.24 -9.52 15.34
C LEU A 141 -1.45 -9.74 16.63
N ARG A 142 -1.06 -10.99 16.91
CA ARG A 142 -0.46 -11.34 18.21
C ARG A 142 -1.37 -10.86 19.35
N ASP A 143 -0.84 -10.10 20.30
CA ASP A 143 -1.59 -9.54 21.42
C ASP A 143 -2.18 -8.15 21.10
N LEU A 144 -1.80 -7.58 19.96
CA LEU A 144 -2.23 -6.25 19.52
C LEU A 144 -3.58 -6.34 18.78
N THR A 145 -4.50 -5.45 19.13
CA THR A 145 -5.79 -5.31 18.43
C THR A 145 -5.91 -3.91 17.86
N LEU A 146 -5.96 -3.81 16.54
CA LEU A 146 -6.24 -2.58 15.83
C LEU A 146 -7.76 -2.31 15.90
N LYS A 147 -8.15 -1.07 16.22
CA LYS A 147 -9.56 -0.65 16.31
C LYS A 147 -10.30 -0.61 14.97
N ASN A 148 -9.55 -0.52 13.87
CA ASN A 148 -10.01 -0.58 12.49
C ASN A 148 -8.86 -1.06 11.59
N ARG A 149 -9.08 -1.15 10.28
CA ARG A 149 -8.12 -1.71 9.32
C ARG A 149 -7.32 -0.66 8.55
N ILE A 150 -7.38 0.60 9.00
CA ILE A 150 -6.78 1.75 8.32
C ILE A 150 -5.48 2.16 9.00
N VAL A 151 -4.43 2.19 8.18
CA VAL A 151 -3.06 2.49 8.59
C VAL A 151 -2.60 3.77 7.90
N PHE A 152 -1.98 4.69 8.66
CA PHE A 152 -1.17 5.73 8.04
C PHE A 152 0.16 5.12 7.61
N SER A 153 0.44 5.15 6.31
CA SER A 153 1.62 4.52 5.69
C SER A 153 2.91 5.29 6.03
N PRO A 154 4.06 4.61 6.21
CA PRO A 154 5.31 5.28 6.47
C PRO A 154 5.65 6.23 5.31
N THR A 155 5.69 7.52 5.60
CA THR A 155 5.83 8.59 4.60
C THR A 155 6.95 9.51 5.03
N LEU A 156 8.07 9.50 4.30
CA LEU A 156 9.23 10.36 4.58
C LEU A 156 8.82 11.83 4.61
N THR A 157 9.10 12.50 5.73
CA THR A 157 8.75 13.90 5.95
C THR A 157 9.91 14.86 5.69
N TYR A 158 11.14 14.32 5.74
CA TYR A 158 12.39 15.07 5.59
C TYR A 158 12.52 16.26 6.56
N SER A 159 11.93 16.15 7.75
CA SER A 159 11.79 17.25 8.72
C SER A 159 12.64 17.07 9.98
N ALA A 160 13.38 15.97 10.11
CA ALA A 160 14.28 15.72 11.24
C ALA A 160 15.56 16.54 11.12
N LYS A 161 16.23 16.77 12.25
CA LYS A 161 17.54 17.42 12.29
C LYS A 161 18.55 16.47 12.92
N ASP A 162 19.57 16.10 12.15
CA ASP A 162 20.59 15.13 12.57
C ASP A 162 19.99 13.78 13.02
N GLY A 163 18.83 13.41 12.45
CA GLY A 163 18.08 12.22 12.83
C GLY A 163 17.08 12.42 13.98
N VAL A 164 17.17 13.53 14.72
CA VAL A 164 16.30 13.83 15.85
C VAL A 164 14.95 14.34 15.33
N VAL A 165 13.87 13.64 15.70
CA VAL A 165 12.49 14.11 15.48
C VAL A 165 12.16 15.29 16.41
N ASN A 166 11.17 16.08 16.03
CA ASN A 166 10.85 17.37 16.66
C ASN A 166 9.34 17.63 16.64
N ASP A 167 8.93 18.83 17.08
CA ASP A 167 7.53 19.27 17.18
C ASP A 167 6.72 19.02 15.90
N PHE A 168 7.34 19.14 14.71
CA PHE A 168 6.65 18.82 13.46
C PHE A 168 6.16 17.37 13.45
N HIS A 169 6.98 16.43 13.90
CA HIS A 169 6.68 15.00 13.90
C HIS A 169 5.60 14.68 14.94
N GLU A 170 5.69 15.29 16.14
CA GLU A 170 4.68 15.13 17.18
C GLU A 170 3.29 15.58 16.69
N VAL A 171 3.20 16.79 16.12
CA VAL A 171 1.96 17.31 15.53
C VAL A 171 1.53 16.46 14.33
N HIS A 172 2.47 16.09 13.46
CA HIS A 172 2.20 15.32 12.25
C HIS A 172 1.56 13.97 12.60
N TYR A 173 2.21 13.16 13.42
CA TYR A 173 1.72 11.83 13.74
C TYR A 173 0.52 11.86 14.70
N GLY A 174 0.52 12.78 15.68
CA GLY A 174 -0.59 12.99 16.60
C GLY A 174 -1.89 13.36 15.87
N ALA A 175 -1.82 14.20 14.83
CA ALA A 175 -3.00 14.55 14.03
C ALA A 175 -3.61 13.34 13.31
N ARG A 176 -2.81 12.38 12.81
CA ARG A 176 -3.32 11.17 12.13
C ARG A 176 -3.93 10.18 13.13
N ALA A 177 -3.36 10.12 14.34
CA ALA A 177 -3.93 9.34 15.42
C ALA A 177 -5.32 9.86 15.81
N LEU A 178 -5.43 11.17 16.09
CA LEU A 178 -6.70 11.85 16.38
C LEU A 178 -7.69 11.74 15.22
N GLY A 179 -7.20 11.65 13.99
CA GLY A 179 -7.99 11.49 12.77
C GLY A 179 -8.56 10.09 12.54
N GLY A 180 -8.39 9.15 13.48
CA GLY A 180 -9.07 7.85 13.47
C GLY A 180 -8.30 6.71 12.81
N ALA A 181 -7.02 6.89 12.45
CA ALA A 181 -6.17 5.76 12.06
C ALA A 181 -6.09 4.73 13.20
N ALA A 182 -6.07 3.44 12.90
CA ALA A 182 -5.83 2.42 13.92
C ALA A 182 -4.34 2.25 14.23
N LEU A 183 -3.50 2.37 13.21
CA LEU A 183 -2.05 2.32 13.31
C LEU A 183 -1.44 3.50 12.57
N VAL A 184 -0.55 4.22 13.23
CA VAL A 184 0.27 5.27 12.63
C VAL A 184 1.68 4.71 12.46
N MET A 185 2.04 4.35 11.23
CA MET A 185 3.39 3.88 10.92
C MET A 185 4.29 5.08 10.66
N ALA A 186 5.25 5.33 11.55
CA ALA A 186 6.26 6.36 11.39
C ALA A 186 7.14 6.10 10.16
N GLU A 187 7.64 7.18 9.57
CA GLU A 187 8.47 7.15 8.36
C GLU A 187 9.71 6.24 8.50
N MET A 188 10.30 5.88 7.35
CA MET A 188 11.55 5.12 7.33
C MET A 188 12.61 5.83 8.18
N THR A 189 12.96 5.19 9.28
CA THR A 189 13.87 5.71 10.29
C THR A 189 15.21 5.01 10.14
N ALA A 190 16.26 5.79 9.90
CA ALA A 190 17.58 5.27 9.60
C ALA A 190 18.23 4.66 10.85
N VAL A 191 18.81 3.46 10.68
CA VAL A 191 19.49 2.74 11.76
C VAL A 191 20.93 3.20 11.99
N THR A 192 21.49 3.96 11.04
CA THR A 192 22.81 4.60 11.11
C THR A 192 22.77 6.00 10.50
N PRO A 193 23.72 6.91 10.82
CA PRO A 193 23.77 8.24 10.23
C PRO A 193 23.91 8.26 8.70
N ASP A 194 24.67 7.32 8.13
CA ASP A 194 24.90 7.13 6.69
C ASP A 194 23.78 6.31 6.01
N GLY A 195 22.92 5.67 6.80
CA GLY A 195 21.72 4.96 6.33
C GLY A 195 20.54 5.87 5.97
N ARG A 196 20.70 7.19 6.07
CA ARG A 196 19.65 8.17 5.72
C ARG A 196 19.53 8.36 4.20
N VAL A 197 18.32 8.68 3.73
CA VAL A 197 18.08 9.12 2.34
C VAL A 197 18.60 10.54 2.15
N THR A 198 18.24 11.43 3.09
CA THR A 198 18.57 12.85 3.07
C THR A 198 18.98 13.31 4.48
N PRO A 199 19.61 14.48 4.64
CA PRO A 199 19.91 15.05 5.95
C PRO A 199 18.66 15.25 6.84
N GLY A 200 17.49 15.41 6.23
CA GLY A 200 16.20 15.59 6.91
C GLY A 200 15.52 14.28 7.36
N CYS A 201 16.10 13.12 7.09
CA CYS A 201 15.54 11.83 7.52
C CYS A 201 15.68 11.63 9.03
N ALA A 202 14.65 11.05 9.64
CA ALA A 202 14.68 10.62 11.04
C ALA A 202 15.64 9.44 11.25
N GLY A 203 16.15 9.31 12.47
CA GLY A 203 17.11 8.31 12.89
C GLY A 203 16.70 7.60 14.19
N LEU A 204 17.33 6.44 14.44
CA LEU A 204 17.20 5.71 15.71
C LEU A 204 18.51 4.99 16.10
N TRP A 205 19.64 5.65 15.89
CA TRP A 205 20.97 5.10 16.18
C TRP A 205 21.54 5.48 17.57
N ASN A 206 20.87 6.35 18.33
CA ASN A 206 21.31 6.81 19.65
C ASN A 206 20.14 7.04 20.62
N ASP A 207 20.45 7.42 21.85
CA ASP A 207 19.48 7.54 22.95
C ASP A 207 18.69 8.86 22.90
N ASP A 208 19.28 9.92 22.32
CA ASP A 208 18.59 11.19 22.07
C ASP A 208 17.41 10.97 21.10
N HIS A 209 17.63 10.18 20.05
CA HIS A 209 16.56 9.77 19.12
C HIS A 209 15.48 8.96 19.82
N THR A 210 15.87 8.02 20.68
CA THR A 210 14.93 7.19 21.44
C THR A 210 14.02 8.04 22.32
N THR A 211 14.61 9.03 23.01
CA THR A 211 13.87 9.97 23.85
C THR A 211 12.88 10.79 23.02
N ALA A 212 13.34 11.38 21.90
CA ALA A 212 12.49 12.18 21.03
C ALA A 212 11.33 11.38 20.42
N TRP A 213 11.60 10.13 19.99
CA TRP A 213 10.55 9.24 19.49
C TRP A 213 9.55 8.82 20.59
N SER A 214 10.00 8.68 21.84
CA SER A 214 9.11 8.36 22.96
C SER A 214 8.02 9.42 23.14
N ASP A 215 8.33 10.69 22.90
CA ASP A 215 7.36 11.77 22.99
C ASP A 215 6.35 11.73 21.83
N VAL A 216 6.82 11.42 20.62
CA VAL A 216 5.94 11.18 19.46
C VAL A 216 5.00 9.98 19.69
N VAL A 217 5.52 8.87 20.25
CA VAL A 217 4.72 7.69 20.58
C VAL A 217 3.62 8.04 21.58
N LYS A 218 3.94 8.80 22.64
CA LYS A 218 2.93 9.30 23.59
C LYS A 218 1.85 10.13 22.89
N ALA A 219 2.23 11.00 21.96
CA ALA A 219 1.26 11.79 21.20
C ALA A 219 0.34 10.90 20.34
N ILE A 220 0.88 9.87 19.68
CA ILE A 220 0.08 8.89 18.92
C ILE A 220 -0.90 8.14 19.84
N HIS A 221 -0.43 7.61 20.97
CA HIS A 221 -1.27 6.91 21.94
C HIS A 221 -2.36 7.81 22.53
N SER A 222 -2.08 9.10 22.75
CA SER A 222 -3.07 10.08 23.20
C SER A 222 -4.23 10.27 22.21
N GLY A 223 -3.95 10.07 20.91
CA GLY A 223 -4.95 10.04 19.83
C GLY A 223 -5.64 8.68 19.66
N GLN A 224 -5.44 7.73 20.58
CA GLN A 224 -6.04 6.39 20.56
C GLN A 224 -5.69 5.57 19.32
N ALA A 225 -4.52 5.79 18.73
CA ALA A 225 -3.96 4.94 17.70
C ALA A 225 -2.74 4.18 18.25
N LEU A 226 -2.40 3.08 17.61
CA LEU A 226 -1.16 2.35 17.90
C LEU A 226 0.00 3.00 17.12
N ALA A 227 1.20 2.93 17.68
CA ALA A 227 2.41 3.48 17.09
C ALA A 227 3.23 2.37 16.42
N GLY A 228 3.48 2.50 15.12
CA GLY A 228 4.42 1.67 14.38
C GLY A 228 5.65 2.47 13.94
N ILE A 229 6.77 1.79 13.71
CA ILE A 229 7.95 2.41 13.10
C ILE A 229 8.55 1.53 12.00
N GLN A 230 8.88 2.14 10.87
CA GLN A 230 9.62 1.46 9.81
C GLN A 230 11.12 1.71 9.98
N LEU A 231 11.92 0.65 10.17
CA LEU A 231 13.38 0.74 10.24
C LEU A 231 14.00 0.41 8.89
N GLY A 232 14.96 1.22 8.46
CA GLY A 232 15.60 1.05 7.16
C GLY A 232 17.01 1.62 7.06
N HIS A 233 17.64 1.33 5.92
CA HIS A 233 18.93 1.87 5.53
C HIS A 233 18.90 2.19 4.03
N ALA A 234 19.15 3.43 3.64
CA ALA A 234 18.95 3.92 2.27
C ALA A 234 19.87 3.25 1.24
N GLY A 235 21.04 2.77 1.67
CA GLY A 235 22.00 2.11 0.79
C GLY A 235 22.37 3.02 -0.38
N ARG A 236 22.29 2.51 -1.62
CA ARG A 236 22.58 3.28 -2.84
C ARG A 236 21.67 4.48 -3.12
N ARG A 237 20.57 4.63 -2.38
CA ARG A 237 19.63 5.76 -2.50
C ARG A 237 19.86 6.82 -1.42
N GLY A 238 20.93 6.71 -0.65
CA GLY A 238 21.31 7.67 0.39
C GLY A 238 22.00 8.92 -0.14
N SER A 239 22.29 9.85 0.77
CA SER A 239 23.07 11.07 0.50
C SER A 239 22.48 11.95 -0.62
N THR A 240 21.16 12.12 -0.60
CA THR A 240 20.42 12.93 -1.58
C THR A 240 19.81 14.20 -0.97
N GLN A 241 19.50 15.15 -1.85
CA GLN A 241 18.75 16.37 -1.53
C GLN A 241 17.33 16.05 -1.04
N VAL A 242 16.74 16.96 -0.27
CA VAL A 242 15.37 16.77 0.26
C VAL A 242 14.33 16.82 -0.86
N GLY A 243 13.17 16.19 -0.64
CA GLY A 243 12.23 15.87 -1.73
C GLY A 243 11.66 17.05 -2.54
N TRP A 244 11.65 18.26 -1.97
CA TRP A 244 11.20 19.49 -2.66
C TRP A 244 12.34 20.28 -3.34
N GLU A 245 13.58 19.82 -3.22
CA GLU A 245 14.71 20.29 -4.01
C GLU A 245 14.81 19.46 -5.29
N GLN A 246 15.94 18.80 -5.55
CA GLN A 246 16.06 17.84 -6.65
C GLN A 246 16.07 16.41 -6.11
N ALA A 247 14.90 15.77 -6.11
CA ALA A 247 14.76 14.39 -5.67
C ALA A 247 15.74 13.44 -6.37
N ASN A 248 16.31 12.48 -5.62
CA ASN A 248 17.33 11.53 -6.05
C ASN A 248 18.66 12.16 -6.53
N ARG A 249 18.88 13.47 -6.36
CA ARG A 249 20.18 14.08 -6.66
C ARG A 249 21.09 14.07 -5.46
N PRO A 250 22.39 13.80 -5.63
CA PRO A 250 23.37 13.90 -4.55
C PRO A 250 23.33 15.28 -3.88
N LEU A 251 23.76 15.32 -2.63
CA LEU A 251 23.95 16.59 -1.93
C LEU A 251 24.99 17.44 -2.66
N ALA A 252 24.81 18.77 -2.65
CA ALA A 252 25.80 19.68 -3.22
C ALA A 252 27.13 19.70 -2.42
N SER A 253 27.06 19.40 -1.13
CA SER A 253 28.21 19.27 -0.23
C SER A 253 27.85 18.38 0.96
N GLY A 254 28.84 17.82 1.65
CA GLY A 254 28.62 16.97 2.83
C GLY A 254 28.01 15.60 2.50
N ASN A 255 28.30 15.06 1.31
CA ASN A 255 27.94 13.67 1.00
C ASN A 255 28.69 12.71 1.94
N TRP A 256 28.04 11.59 2.23
CA TRP A 256 28.65 10.46 2.92
C TRP A 256 28.80 9.27 1.96
N ASP A 257 29.67 8.33 2.33
CA ASP A 257 29.90 7.13 1.55
C ASP A 257 28.65 6.24 1.55
N LEU A 258 28.32 5.71 0.37
CA LEU A 258 27.17 4.83 0.19
C LEU A 258 27.63 3.39 0.05
N VAL A 259 26.83 2.47 0.57
CA VAL A 259 27.01 1.02 0.42
C VAL A 259 25.79 0.38 -0.23
N SER A 260 26.00 -0.72 -0.95
CA SER A 260 24.93 -1.50 -1.57
C SER A 260 25.39 -2.93 -1.84
N ALA A 261 24.47 -3.82 -2.25
CA ALA A 261 24.80 -5.18 -2.68
C ALA A 261 25.91 -5.21 -3.74
N SER A 262 25.89 -4.27 -4.70
CA SER A 262 26.92 -4.06 -5.72
C SER A 262 27.14 -2.57 -6.00
N ALA A 263 28.29 -2.24 -6.63
CA ALA A 263 28.69 -0.88 -6.98
C ALA A 263 27.94 -0.32 -8.21
N LEU A 264 26.60 -0.22 -8.08
CA LEU A 264 25.70 0.26 -9.12
C LEU A 264 24.90 1.47 -8.62
N PRO A 265 25.02 2.66 -9.24
CA PRO A 265 24.24 3.83 -8.86
C PRO A 265 22.74 3.62 -9.16
N TYR A 266 21.87 4.42 -8.54
CA TYR A 266 20.42 4.36 -8.78
C TYR A 266 20.05 4.90 -10.17
N ASP A 267 20.63 6.03 -10.57
CA ASP A 267 20.57 6.58 -11.93
C ASP A 267 21.95 7.14 -12.34
N ALA A 268 22.08 7.62 -13.58
CA ALA A 268 23.34 8.14 -14.13
C ALA A 268 23.91 9.39 -13.40
N ASN A 269 23.11 10.06 -12.57
CA ASN A 269 23.53 11.26 -11.83
C ASN A 269 23.61 11.02 -10.32
N SER A 270 23.34 9.79 -9.87
CA SER A 270 23.39 9.40 -8.47
C SER A 270 24.83 9.09 -8.06
N ALA A 271 25.13 9.22 -6.77
CA ALA A 271 26.41 8.78 -6.25
C ALA A 271 26.55 7.25 -6.39
N CYS A 272 27.73 6.78 -6.78
CA CYS A 272 28.00 5.36 -6.90
C CYS A 272 28.32 4.77 -5.52
N PRO A 273 27.61 3.74 -5.05
CA PRO A 273 27.94 3.07 -3.80
C PRO A 273 29.18 2.18 -3.96
N THR A 274 29.83 1.87 -2.84
CA THR A 274 30.75 0.73 -2.78
C THR A 274 29.99 -0.57 -2.57
N GLU A 275 30.47 -1.67 -3.14
CA GLU A 275 29.99 -3.00 -2.80
C GLU A 275 30.26 -3.29 -1.32
N ILE A 276 29.20 -3.61 -0.57
CA ILE A 276 29.28 -3.80 0.87
C ILE A 276 30.07 -5.06 1.22
N THR A 277 30.96 -4.94 2.21
CA THR A 277 31.74 -6.07 2.75
C THR A 277 30.96 -6.82 3.83
N ARG A 278 31.35 -8.07 4.12
CA ARG A 278 30.76 -8.86 5.21
C ARG A 278 30.83 -8.12 6.57
N ALA A 279 31.96 -7.49 6.89
CA ALA A 279 32.10 -6.73 8.13
C ALA A 279 31.16 -5.52 8.23
N GLN A 280 30.93 -4.82 7.11
CA GLN A 280 29.92 -3.75 7.06
C GLN A 280 28.49 -4.30 7.15
N MET A 281 28.21 -5.46 6.55
CA MET A 281 26.93 -6.15 6.71
C MET A 281 26.67 -6.52 8.18
N ASP A 282 27.67 -7.06 8.88
CA ASP A 282 27.59 -7.32 10.32
C ASP A 282 27.29 -6.04 11.11
N THR A 283 27.99 -4.95 10.80
CA THR A 283 27.83 -3.66 11.48
C THR A 283 26.42 -3.09 11.28
N ILE A 284 25.89 -3.14 10.06
CA ILE A 284 24.54 -2.65 9.75
C ILE A 284 23.48 -3.55 10.37
N ARG A 285 23.64 -4.89 10.34
CA ARG A 285 22.75 -5.82 11.06
C ARG A 285 22.68 -5.46 12.55
N ASP A 286 23.82 -5.25 13.19
CA ASP A 286 23.86 -4.92 14.62
C ASP A 286 23.25 -3.53 14.89
N ALA A 287 23.35 -2.59 13.94
CA ALA A 287 22.63 -1.32 14.01
C ALA A 287 21.11 -1.49 13.91
N PHE A 288 20.61 -2.38 13.05
CA PHE A 288 19.19 -2.76 13.02
C PHE A 288 18.73 -3.35 14.36
N VAL A 289 19.51 -4.26 14.94
CA VAL A 289 19.23 -4.85 16.26
C VAL A 289 19.14 -3.77 17.34
N ALA A 290 20.12 -2.86 17.38
CA ALA A 290 20.15 -1.79 18.37
C ALA A 290 18.98 -0.80 18.18
N ALA A 291 18.62 -0.48 16.94
CA ALA A 291 17.45 0.35 16.63
C ALA A 291 16.13 -0.37 16.99
N THR A 292 16.02 -1.68 16.82
CA THR A 292 14.86 -2.47 17.27
C THR A 292 14.69 -2.41 18.79
N GLN A 293 15.78 -2.56 19.56
CA GLN A 293 15.73 -2.43 21.03
C GLN A 293 15.32 -1.02 21.45
N ARG A 294 15.83 0.01 20.77
CA ARG A 294 15.45 1.40 21.00
C ARG A 294 13.99 1.67 20.64
N ALA A 295 13.48 1.09 19.56
CA ALA A 295 12.07 1.21 19.19
C ALA A 295 11.15 0.63 20.28
N ASP A 296 11.54 -0.51 20.87
CA ASP A 296 10.78 -1.10 21.99
C ASP A 296 10.84 -0.20 23.22
N ALA A 297 12.03 0.31 23.56
CA ALA A 297 12.24 1.24 24.67
C ALA A 297 11.46 2.56 24.49
N ALA A 298 11.31 3.04 23.25
CA ALA A 298 10.51 4.22 22.93
C ALA A 298 8.99 3.97 23.01
N GLY A 299 8.57 2.72 23.16
CA GLY A 299 7.17 2.35 23.36
C GLY A 299 6.40 2.05 22.07
N PHE A 300 7.07 1.82 20.94
CA PHE A 300 6.36 1.40 19.72
C PHE A 300 5.66 0.05 19.90
N ASP A 301 4.46 -0.07 19.33
CA ASP A 301 3.61 -1.27 19.41
C ASP A 301 3.91 -2.28 18.29
N CYS A 302 4.40 -1.77 17.16
CA CYS A 302 4.69 -2.53 15.96
C CYS A 302 5.98 -2.02 15.31
N LEU A 303 6.69 -2.92 14.62
CA LEU A 303 7.88 -2.59 13.85
C LEU A 303 7.73 -3.09 12.42
N GLU A 304 8.27 -2.37 11.44
CA GLU A 304 8.34 -2.80 10.05
C GLU A 304 9.79 -2.76 9.54
N LEU A 305 10.26 -3.85 8.95
CA LEU A 305 11.53 -3.87 8.23
C LEU A 305 11.33 -3.32 6.81
N GLN A 306 12.07 -2.27 6.44
CA GLN A 306 12.09 -1.77 5.08
C GLN A 306 13.00 -2.62 4.18
N ALA A 307 12.39 -3.52 3.42
CA ALA A 307 13.05 -4.34 2.40
C ALA A 307 12.54 -4.05 0.97
N ALA A 308 11.97 -2.86 0.76
CA ALA A 308 11.45 -2.41 -0.53
C ALA A 308 12.20 -1.19 -1.10
N HIS A 309 11.71 -0.73 -2.25
CA HIS A 309 12.03 0.58 -2.85
C HIS A 309 13.50 0.84 -3.17
N GLY A 310 14.27 -0.20 -3.46
CA GLY A 310 15.66 -0.04 -3.88
C GLY A 310 16.62 0.46 -2.79
N TYR A 311 16.14 0.54 -1.55
CA TYR A 311 16.98 0.75 -0.37
C TYR A 311 17.89 -0.47 -0.13
N LEU A 312 18.72 -0.45 0.93
CA LEU A 312 19.81 -1.43 1.09
C LEU A 312 19.31 -2.88 0.99
N LEU A 313 18.30 -3.29 1.75
CA LEU A 313 17.85 -4.69 1.72
C LEU A 313 17.13 -5.03 0.42
N SER A 314 16.38 -4.10 -0.16
CA SER A 314 15.79 -4.26 -1.49
C SER A 314 16.85 -4.40 -2.58
N SER A 315 18.01 -3.76 -2.43
CA SER A 315 19.10 -3.84 -3.38
C SER A 315 19.82 -5.19 -3.35
N PHE A 316 19.77 -5.91 -2.23
CA PHE A 316 20.16 -7.32 -2.16
C PHE A 316 19.12 -8.24 -2.81
N ILE A 317 17.83 -7.96 -2.60
CA ILE A 317 16.76 -8.79 -3.12
C ILE A 317 16.69 -8.73 -4.64
N SER A 318 16.80 -7.56 -5.27
CA SER A 318 16.63 -7.47 -6.72
C SER A 318 17.87 -7.97 -7.49
N PRO A 319 17.67 -8.83 -8.51
CA PRO A 319 18.75 -9.24 -9.42
C PRO A 319 19.28 -8.10 -10.30
N LEU A 320 18.57 -6.98 -10.42
CA LEU A 320 19.06 -5.82 -11.19
C LEU A 320 20.15 -5.04 -10.44
N THR A 321 20.14 -5.13 -9.11
CA THR A 321 21.00 -4.33 -8.23
C THR A 321 22.02 -5.17 -7.48
N ASN A 322 21.80 -6.48 -7.38
CA ASN A 322 22.71 -7.44 -6.77
C ASN A 322 23.41 -8.27 -7.85
N GLN A 323 24.64 -7.89 -8.17
CA GLN A 323 25.52 -8.58 -9.12
C GLN A 323 26.63 -9.36 -8.41
N ARG A 324 26.46 -9.67 -7.12
CA ARG A 324 27.45 -10.41 -6.35
C ARG A 324 27.57 -11.85 -6.85
N SER A 325 28.78 -12.39 -6.73
CA SER A 325 29.10 -13.78 -7.06
C SER A 325 29.35 -14.67 -5.84
N ASP A 326 29.20 -14.12 -4.63
CA ASP A 326 29.32 -14.82 -3.35
C ASP A 326 27.97 -15.38 -2.87
N GLU A 327 27.89 -15.86 -1.63
CA GLU A 327 26.68 -16.45 -1.06
C GLU A 327 25.51 -15.46 -0.86
N TYR A 328 25.70 -14.17 -1.16
CA TYR A 328 24.65 -13.14 -1.08
C TYR A 328 24.13 -12.69 -2.45
N GLY A 329 24.57 -13.29 -3.56
CA GLY A 329 24.12 -12.96 -4.92
C GLY A 329 23.73 -14.16 -5.78
N GLY A 330 23.14 -13.89 -6.94
CA GLY A 330 22.69 -14.91 -7.89
C GLY A 330 21.28 -15.43 -7.61
N SER A 331 21.17 -16.64 -7.03
CA SER A 331 19.87 -17.28 -6.78
C SER A 331 19.00 -16.44 -5.83
N LEU A 332 17.68 -16.64 -5.87
CA LEU A 332 16.76 -15.97 -4.95
C LEU A 332 17.11 -16.26 -3.47
N SER A 333 17.53 -17.48 -3.15
CA SER A 333 17.95 -17.84 -1.78
C SER A 333 19.15 -17.03 -1.31
N ASN A 334 20.15 -16.84 -2.18
CA ASN A 334 21.36 -16.07 -1.86
C ASN A 334 21.02 -14.57 -1.74
N ARG A 335 20.24 -14.03 -2.67
CA ARG A 335 19.75 -12.64 -2.63
C ARG A 335 18.95 -12.33 -1.36
N LEU A 336 18.24 -13.32 -0.82
CA LEU A 336 17.49 -13.20 0.44
C LEU A 336 18.32 -13.47 1.69
N ALA A 337 19.53 -14.02 1.58
CA ALA A 337 20.32 -14.44 2.74
C ALA A 337 20.55 -13.30 3.73
N TYR A 338 21.02 -12.13 3.25
CA TYR A 338 21.27 -10.98 4.12
C TYR A 338 19.97 -10.29 4.63
N PRO A 339 18.95 -10.01 3.81
CA PRO A 339 17.66 -9.52 4.31
C PRO A 339 17.04 -10.40 5.39
N LEU A 340 17.09 -11.73 5.24
CA LEU A 340 16.59 -12.67 6.25
C LEU A 340 17.49 -12.72 7.48
N GLU A 341 18.81 -12.59 7.33
CA GLU A 341 19.73 -12.48 8.47
C GLU A 341 19.37 -11.27 9.35
N VAL A 342 19.18 -10.10 8.73
CA VAL A 342 18.76 -8.88 9.43
C VAL A 342 17.40 -9.05 10.09
N PHE A 343 16.41 -9.59 9.36
CA PHE A 343 15.07 -9.82 9.89
C PHE A 343 15.09 -10.77 11.11
N ASN A 344 15.82 -11.88 11.02
CA ASN A 344 15.94 -12.84 12.12
C ASN A 344 16.61 -12.21 13.35
N ALA A 345 17.65 -11.40 13.14
CA ALA A 345 18.33 -10.69 14.22
C ALA A 345 17.40 -9.68 14.93
N MET A 346 16.59 -8.94 14.17
CA MET A 346 15.57 -8.04 14.72
C MET A 346 14.48 -8.81 15.47
N ARG A 347 13.95 -9.89 14.86
CA ARG A 347 12.89 -10.72 15.46
C ARG A 347 13.34 -11.35 16.78
N ALA A 348 14.62 -11.67 16.92
CA ALA A 348 15.20 -12.25 18.14
C ALA A 348 15.20 -11.29 19.34
N VAL A 349 15.27 -9.97 19.11
CA VAL A 349 15.27 -8.96 20.18
C VAL A 349 13.93 -8.22 20.33
N TRP A 350 13.06 -8.24 19.32
CA TRP A 350 11.72 -7.66 19.39
C TRP A 350 10.80 -8.54 20.26
N PRO A 351 9.97 -7.97 21.17
CA PRO A 351 9.09 -8.78 22.02
C PRO A 351 8.14 -9.67 21.22
N ALA A 352 8.07 -10.98 21.56
CA ALA A 352 7.32 -11.98 20.78
C ALA A 352 5.81 -11.72 20.69
N HIS A 353 5.25 -10.97 21.64
CA HIS A 353 3.83 -10.56 21.65
C HIS A 353 3.54 -9.35 20.75
N LYS A 354 4.57 -8.63 20.29
CA LYS A 354 4.45 -7.49 19.38
C LYS A 354 4.65 -7.92 17.92
N PRO A 355 3.81 -7.43 16.99
CA PRO A 355 3.95 -7.74 15.58
C PRO A 355 5.26 -7.19 14.97
N LEU A 356 5.84 -7.94 14.03
CA LEU A 356 6.95 -7.51 13.18
C LEU A 356 6.56 -7.68 11.70
N PHE A 357 6.50 -6.55 11.00
CA PHE A 357 6.11 -6.46 9.61
C PHE A 357 7.36 -6.45 8.73
N VAL A 358 7.19 -6.77 7.45
CA VAL A 358 8.19 -6.52 6.42
C VAL A 358 7.54 -5.85 5.23
N ARG A 359 8.17 -4.81 4.70
CA ARG A 359 7.77 -4.18 3.45
C ARG A 359 8.61 -4.68 2.29
N ILE A 360 7.97 -5.11 1.21
CA ILE A 360 8.64 -5.60 0.00
C ILE A 360 8.17 -4.86 -1.26
N SER A 361 9.02 -4.82 -2.28
CA SER A 361 8.62 -4.47 -3.65
C SER A 361 8.20 -5.75 -4.38
N ALA A 362 6.92 -5.89 -4.71
CA ALA A 362 6.39 -7.09 -5.36
C ALA A 362 6.82 -7.25 -6.82
N THR A 363 7.28 -6.16 -7.44
CA THR A 363 7.91 -6.19 -8.75
C THR A 363 8.82 -4.99 -8.89
N ASP A 364 9.89 -5.13 -9.68
CA ASP A 364 10.79 -4.02 -10.00
C ASP A 364 10.27 -3.18 -11.20
N TRP A 365 9.21 -3.62 -11.87
CA TRP A 365 8.67 -2.99 -13.10
C TRP A 365 9.71 -2.83 -14.22
N ALA A 366 10.72 -3.70 -14.25
CA ALA A 366 11.79 -3.73 -15.23
C ALA A 366 12.11 -5.17 -15.64
N GLU A 367 12.51 -5.36 -16.89
CA GLU A 367 12.88 -6.66 -17.43
C GLU A 367 14.08 -7.23 -16.66
N GLY A 368 14.03 -8.53 -16.33
CA GLY A 368 15.06 -9.21 -15.56
C GLY A 368 15.06 -8.88 -14.06
N GLY A 369 14.14 -8.02 -13.59
CA GLY A 369 13.95 -7.73 -12.16
C GLY A 369 13.03 -8.70 -11.44
N THR A 370 12.81 -8.40 -10.16
CA THR A 370 11.92 -9.17 -9.29
C THR A 370 10.53 -9.26 -9.90
N SER A 371 10.04 -10.49 -10.06
CA SER A 371 8.69 -10.78 -10.54
C SER A 371 7.68 -10.91 -9.40
N VAL A 372 6.38 -10.84 -9.72
CA VAL A 372 5.31 -11.05 -8.73
C VAL A 372 5.32 -12.48 -8.17
N ASP A 373 5.71 -13.47 -8.98
CA ASP A 373 5.87 -14.86 -8.52
C ASP A 373 7.03 -14.98 -7.51
N GLU A 374 8.17 -14.35 -7.80
CA GLU A 374 9.26 -14.26 -6.83
C GLU A 374 8.84 -13.51 -5.57
N ALA A 375 8.01 -12.47 -5.66
CA ALA A 375 7.50 -11.76 -4.49
C ALA A 375 6.67 -12.66 -3.55
N VAL A 376 5.92 -13.61 -4.09
CA VAL A 376 5.21 -14.64 -3.31
C VAL A 376 6.20 -15.55 -2.60
N GLU A 377 7.29 -15.96 -3.26
CA GLU A 377 8.38 -16.74 -2.63
C GLU A 377 9.11 -15.94 -1.54
N ILE A 378 9.42 -14.66 -1.81
CA ILE A 378 10.03 -13.73 -0.84
C ILE A 378 9.15 -13.60 0.40
N ALA A 379 7.85 -13.37 0.21
CA ALA A 379 6.89 -13.31 1.31
C ALA A 379 6.80 -14.63 2.10
N ARG A 380 6.90 -15.78 1.44
CA ARG A 380 6.95 -17.11 2.09
C ARG A 380 8.21 -17.27 2.94
N CYS A 381 9.37 -16.81 2.47
CA CYS A 381 10.60 -16.80 3.24
C CYS A 381 10.50 -15.92 4.49
N PHE A 382 9.96 -14.69 4.37
CA PHE A 382 9.77 -13.82 5.53
C PHE A 382 8.71 -14.35 6.51
N LYS A 383 7.63 -14.96 6.02
CA LYS A 383 6.67 -15.68 6.87
C LYS A 383 7.38 -16.77 7.68
N ALA A 384 8.21 -17.58 7.02
CA ALA A 384 8.97 -18.64 7.68
C ALA A 384 9.96 -18.10 8.72
N ALA A 385 10.52 -16.91 8.50
CA ALA A 385 11.36 -16.19 9.44
C ALA A 385 10.60 -15.55 10.62
N GLY A 386 9.26 -15.52 10.58
CA GLY A 386 8.41 -15.03 11.66
C GLY A 386 7.80 -13.65 11.43
N ALA A 387 7.70 -13.18 10.17
CA ALA A 387 6.91 -12.01 9.82
C ALA A 387 5.42 -12.24 10.09
N ASP A 388 4.78 -11.20 10.62
CA ASP A 388 3.35 -11.22 10.96
C ASP A 388 2.49 -10.64 9.84
N VAL A 389 3.02 -9.63 9.15
CA VAL A 389 2.37 -8.94 8.01
C VAL A 389 3.40 -8.63 6.94
N VAL A 390 3.00 -8.76 5.68
CA VAL A 390 3.75 -8.23 4.54
C VAL A 390 3.08 -6.97 4.01
N ASP A 391 3.77 -5.83 4.07
CA ASP A 391 3.38 -4.59 3.37
C ASP A 391 3.82 -4.68 1.91
N VAL A 392 2.85 -4.76 1.00
CA VAL A 392 3.10 -5.11 -0.40
C VAL A 392 3.10 -3.87 -1.29
N SER A 393 4.30 -3.33 -1.52
CA SER A 393 4.53 -2.23 -2.45
C SER A 393 5.10 -2.74 -3.79
N SER A 394 5.71 -1.88 -4.58
CA SER A 394 6.35 -2.23 -5.85
C SER A 394 7.31 -1.12 -6.27
N GLY A 395 8.23 -1.46 -7.17
CA GLY A 395 9.08 -0.53 -7.87
C GLY A 395 10.12 0.15 -7.01
N GLU A 396 10.59 1.29 -7.52
CA GLU A 396 11.59 2.17 -6.92
C GLU A 396 12.98 1.51 -6.77
N VAL A 397 13.18 0.37 -7.40
CA VAL A 397 14.44 -0.38 -7.38
C VAL A 397 15.43 0.18 -8.41
N VAL A 398 14.97 0.42 -9.65
CA VAL A 398 15.75 1.02 -10.74
C VAL A 398 15.01 2.24 -11.32
N SER A 399 15.76 3.18 -11.89
CA SER A 399 15.21 4.46 -12.36
C SER A 399 14.38 4.37 -13.64
N GLU A 400 14.67 3.38 -14.48
CA GLU A 400 14.10 3.12 -15.80
C GLU A 400 12.86 2.21 -15.76
N GLN A 401 12.38 1.90 -14.56
CA GLN A 401 11.16 1.14 -14.32
C GLN A 401 9.94 1.71 -15.06
N LYS A 402 9.00 0.85 -15.46
CA LYS A 402 7.77 1.24 -16.18
C LYS A 402 6.51 0.79 -15.42
N PRO A 403 6.22 1.38 -14.26
CA PRO A 403 5.03 1.04 -13.49
C PRO A 403 3.74 1.35 -14.25
N ILE A 404 2.80 0.42 -14.20
CA ILE A 404 1.45 0.63 -14.74
C ILE A 404 0.56 1.12 -13.61
N TYR A 405 0.38 2.44 -13.56
CA TYR A 405 -0.46 3.07 -12.55
C TYR A 405 -1.94 2.89 -12.84
N GLY A 406 -2.71 2.82 -11.77
CA GLY A 406 -4.17 2.72 -11.81
C GLY A 406 -4.75 2.78 -10.41
N ARG A 407 -6.09 2.72 -10.32
CA ARG A 407 -6.80 2.59 -9.05
C ARG A 407 -6.33 1.30 -8.37
N MET A 408 -5.85 1.37 -7.12
CA MET A 408 -5.47 0.19 -6.33
C MET A 408 -4.43 -0.72 -7.02
N TYR A 409 -3.52 -0.15 -7.82
CA TYR A 409 -2.68 -0.92 -8.75
C TYR A 409 -1.76 -1.97 -8.12
N GLN A 410 -1.46 -1.87 -6.82
CA GLN A 410 -0.64 -2.87 -6.10
C GLN A 410 -1.49 -3.87 -5.31
N THR A 411 -2.81 -3.66 -5.19
CA THR A 411 -3.72 -4.59 -4.51
C THR A 411 -3.65 -6.01 -5.07
N PRO A 412 -3.53 -6.24 -6.40
CA PRO A 412 -3.35 -7.60 -6.92
C PRO A 412 -2.12 -8.31 -6.32
N PHE A 413 -1.05 -7.58 -6.01
CA PHE A 413 0.13 -8.17 -5.38
C PHE A 413 -0.13 -8.55 -3.92
N ALA A 414 -0.81 -7.67 -3.17
CA ALA A 414 -1.22 -7.95 -1.80
C ALA A 414 -2.17 -9.15 -1.69
N ASP A 415 -3.06 -9.31 -2.68
CA ASP A 415 -3.99 -10.43 -2.81
C ASP A 415 -3.26 -11.76 -2.99
N ARG A 416 -2.27 -11.78 -3.89
CA ARG A 416 -1.42 -12.95 -4.12
C ARG A 416 -0.68 -13.35 -2.86
N VAL A 417 0.01 -12.39 -2.23
CA VAL A 417 0.75 -12.66 -0.98
C VAL A 417 -0.18 -13.22 0.09
N ARG A 418 -1.35 -12.60 0.30
CA ARG A 418 -2.30 -13.05 1.32
C ARG A 418 -2.77 -14.48 1.08
N ASN A 419 -3.25 -14.76 -0.12
CA ASN A 419 -4.00 -15.98 -0.40
C ASN A 419 -3.12 -17.15 -0.88
N GLU A 420 -1.94 -16.90 -1.46
CA GLU A 420 -0.98 -17.95 -1.87
C GLU A 420 0.03 -18.31 -0.76
N VAL A 421 0.34 -17.37 0.14
CA VAL A 421 1.27 -17.61 1.26
C VAL A 421 0.52 -17.89 2.57
N GLY A 422 -0.70 -17.37 2.73
CA GLY A 422 -1.48 -17.47 3.96
C GLY A 422 -0.86 -16.65 5.10
N ILE A 423 -0.37 -15.45 4.80
CA ILE A 423 0.10 -14.44 5.77
C ILE A 423 -0.79 -13.21 5.66
N ALA A 424 -0.97 -12.47 6.76
CA ALA A 424 -1.67 -11.21 6.68
C ALA A 424 -0.93 -10.25 5.74
N SER A 425 -1.66 -9.52 4.90
CA SER A 425 -1.06 -8.54 3.99
C SER A 425 -1.65 -7.15 4.20
N MET A 426 -0.82 -6.14 3.93
CA MET A 426 -1.22 -4.74 3.89
C MET A 426 -1.16 -4.25 2.44
N ALA A 427 -2.29 -3.76 1.93
CA ALA A 427 -2.37 -3.15 0.61
C ALA A 427 -2.05 -1.65 0.68
N VAL A 428 -1.27 -1.19 -0.30
CA VAL A 428 -0.89 0.21 -0.51
C VAL A 428 -1.07 0.58 -1.99
N GLY A 429 -0.97 1.87 -2.31
CA GLY A 429 -0.90 2.34 -3.71
C GLY A 429 -2.26 2.73 -4.28
N ALA A 430 -2.48 4.04 -4.39
CA ALA A 430 -3.71 4.64 -4.95
C ALA A 430 -5.02 4.14 -4.31
N ILE A 431 -4.99 3.87 -3.00
CA ILE A 431 -6.16 3.73 -2.13
C ILE A 431 -6.52 5.14 -1.63
N LEU A 432 -7.69 5.66 -2.02
CA LEU A 432 -8.04 7.08 -1.84
C LEU A 432 -9.42 7.29 -1.19
N GLU A 433 -10.30 6.30 -1.27
CA GLU A 433 -11.71 6.38 -0.86
C GLU A 433 -12.06 5.20 0.07
N ALA A 434 -13.04 5.39 0.95
CA ALA A 434 -13.55 4.33 1.83
C ALA A 434 -13.94 3.08 1.05
N ASP A 435 -14.59 3.28 -0.09
CA ASP A 435 -15.08 2.21 -0.96
C ASP A 435 -13.95 1.34 -1.53
N HIS A 436 -12.75 1.91 -1.75
CA HIS A 436 -11.56 1.11 -2.09
C HIS A 436 -11.19 0.19 -0.92
N ALA A 437 -11.04 0.76 0.28
CA ALA A 437 -10.60 0.02 1.46
C ALA A 437 -11.61 -1.08 1.82
N ASN A 438 -12.91 -0.75 1.84
CA ASN A 438 -13.99 -1.71 2.06
C ASN A 438 -13.95 -2.85 1.03
N SER A 439 -13.80 -2.52 -0.26
CA SER A 439 -13.74 -3.53 -1.32
C SER A 439 -12.52 -4.45 -1.19
N ILE A 440 -11.35 -3.91 -0.86
CA ILE A 440 -10.10 -4.67 -0.66
C ILE A 440 -10.24 -5.65 0.50
N ILE A 441 -10.70 -5.14 1.64
CA ILE A 441 -10.80 -5.91 2.90
C ILE A 441 -11.90 -6.96 2.81
N ALA A 442 -13.09 -6.58 2.35
CA ALA A 442 -14.23 -7.48 2.21
C ALA A 442 -13.93 -8.65 1.27
N ALA A 443 -13.29 -8.38 0.13
CA ALA A 443 -12.93 -9.40 -0.86
C ALA A 443 -11.76 -10.30 -0.41
N GLY A 444 -11.15 -10.03 0.75
CA GLY A 444 -10.00 -10.80 1.24
C GLY A 444 -8.76 -10.62 0.37
N ARG A 445 -8.58 -9.44 -0.23
CA ARG A 445 -7.39 -9.08 -1.03
C ARG A 445 -6.25 -8.55 -0.15
N ALA A 446 -6.58 -7.97 1.01
CA ALA A 446 -5.63 -7.62 2.05
C ALA A 446 -6.36 -7.56 3.40
N ASP A 447 -5.60 -7.64 4.48
CA ASP A 447 -6.16 -7.53 5.84
C ASP A 447 -6.10 -6.09 6.35
N LEU A 448 -5.13 -5.30 5.87
CA LEU A 448 -4.95 -3.88 6.20
C LEU A 448 -4.86 -3.02 4.93
N CYS A 449 -5.27 -1.76 5.03
CA CYS A 449 -5.06 -0.76 3.99
C CYS A 449 -4.22 0.39 4.54
N ALA A 450 -3.06 0.62 3.93
CA ALA A 450 -2.19 1.75 4.26
C ALA A 450 -2.36 2.88 3.24
N LEU A 451 -2.61 4.09 3.76
CA LEU A 451 -2.80 5.30 2.98
C LEU A 451 -1.75 6.35 3.38
N SER A 452 -1.21 7.06 2.39
CA SER A 452 -0.24 8.15 2.60
C SER A 452 -0.86 9.49 2.17
N ARG A 453 -0.95 9.73 0.85
CA ARG A 453 -1.42 11.01 0.28
C ARG A 453 -2.79 11.47 0.79
N ALA A 454 -3.74 10.56 1.00
CA ALA A 454 -5.05 10.89 1.58
C ALA A 454 -4.92 11.50 2.99
N PHE A 455 -4.07 10.94 3.86
CA PHE A 455 -3.77 11.46 5.19
C PHE A 455 -2.88 12.72 5.19
N LEU A 456 -2.04 12.90 4.17
CA LEU A 456 -1.29 14.14 3.98
C LEU A 456 -2.24 15.30 3.65
N ALA A 457 -3.22 15.06 2.78
CA ALA A 457 -4.21 16.05 2.38
C ALA A 457 -5.27 16.30 3.46
N ASN A 458 -5.68 15.26 4.19
CA ASN A 458 -6.65 15.35 5.27
C ASN A 458 -6.26 14.40 6.42
N PRO A 459 -5.73 14.90 7.56
CA PRO A 459 -5.36 14.04 8.67
C PRO A 459 -6.57 13.32 9.30
N ASN A 460 -7.78 13.87 9.16
CA ASN A 460 -9.04 13.31 9.65
C ASN A 460 -9.77 12.44 8.62
N TRP A 461 -9.07 11.94 7.60
CA TRP A 461 -9.66 11.19 6.49
C TRP A 461 -10.60 10.05 6.95
N PRO A 462 -10.21 9.15 7.89
CA PRO A 462 -11.12 8.09 8.36
C PRO A 462 -12.44 8.61 8.94
N LEU A 463 -12.40 9.70 9.72
CA LEU A 463 -13.59 10.32 10.32
C LEU A 463 -14.52 10.90 9.24
N HIS A 464 -13.94 11.53 8.22
CA HIS A 464 -14.71 12.08 7.10
C HIS A 464 -15.34 10.99 6.24
N GLU A 465 -14.60 9.92 5.96
CA GLU A 465 -15.11 8.79 5.21
C GLU A 465 -16.21 8.04 5.97
N ALA A 466 -16.11 7.92 7.29
CA ALA A 466 -17.18 7.36 8.13
C ALA A 466 -18.48 8.19 8.00
N ALA A 467 -18.38 9.52 8.07
CA ALA A 467 -19.54 10.40 7.90
C ALA A 467 -20.19 10.27 6.51
N LYS A 468 -19.38 10.19 5.44
CA LYS A 468 -19.88 9.97 4.06
C LYS A 468 -20.59 8.64 3.89
N LEU A 469 -20.15 7.60 4.59
CA LEU A 469 -20.78 6.28 4.60
C LEU A 469 -22.02 6.21 5.51
N GLY A 470 -22.32 7.26 6.29
CA GLY A 470 -23.35 7.21 7.33
C GLY A 470 -23.01 6.27 8.48
N TYR A 471 -21.71 6.02 8.73
CA TYR A 471 -21.25 5.19 9.84
C TYR A 471 -20.89 6.06 11.05
N HIS A 472 -21.71 5.94 12.11
CA HIS A 472 -21.66 6.83 13.28
C HIS A 472 -20.87 6.26 14.47
N ASP A 473 -20.54 4.97 14.45
CA ASP A 473 -19.91 4.28 15.58
C ASP A 473 -18.37 4.37 15.58
N ILE A 474 -17.77 5.15 14.65
CA ILE A 474 -16.34 5.45 14.74
C ILE A 474 -16.09 6.37 15.95
N GLN A 475 -15.07 6.07 16.75
CA GLN A 475 -14.75 6.89 17.91
C GLN A 475 -14.09 8.20 17.49
N TRP A 476 -14.77 9.31 17.75
CA TRP A 476 -14.20 10.66 17.69
C TRP A 476 -13.57 11.05 19.04
N PRO A 477 -12.50 11.87 19.06
CA PRO A 477 -12.09 12.57 20.26
C PRO A 477 -13.26 13.36 20.85
N ALA A 478 -13.46 13.32 22.17
CA ALA A 478 -14.59 13.98 22.83
C ALA A 478 -14.66 15.49 22.51
N GLN A 479 -13.50 16.10 22.34
CA GLN A 479 -13.32 17.51 21.98
C GLN A 479 -13.82 17.85 20.57
N TYR A 480 -13.98 16.85 19.69
CA TYR A 480 -14.37 17.02 18.28
C TYR A 480 -15.84 16.66 18.01
N GLN A 481 -16.63 16.29 19.01
CA GLN A 481 -18.03 15.88 18.83
C GLN A 481 -18.89 16.94 18.14
N TRP A 482 -18.69 18.23 18.41
CA TRP A 482 -19.41 19.30 17.68
C TRP A 482 -19.04 19.34 16.18
N GLY A 483 -17.81 18.95 15.84
CA GLY A 483 -17.36 18.78 14.46
C GLY A 483 -18.01 17.57 13.79
N GLN A 484 -18.15 16.45 14.52
CA GLN A 484 -18.90 15.27 14.06
C GLN A 484 -20.34 15.65 13.71
N ASP A 485 -21.07 16.24 14.65
CA ASP A 485 -22.47 16.66 14.46
C ASP A 485 -22.64 17.60 13.27
N TRP A 486 -21.67 18.50 13.05
CA TRP A 486 -21.70 19.40 11.91
C TRP A 486 -21.49 18.64 10.59
N LEU A 487 -20.48 17.77 10.53
CA LEU A 487 -20.10 17.04 9.33
C LEU A 487 -21.20 16.08 8.89
N GLU A 488 -21.74 15.29 9.81
CA GLU A 488 -22.83 14.35 9.53
C GLU A 488 -24.10 15.06 9.03
N ARG A 489 -24.38 16.27 9.53
CA ARG A 489 -25.48 17.10 9.01
C ARG A 489 -25.22 17.62 7.60
N GLN A 490 -23.96 17.85 7.19
CA GLN A 490 -23.66 18.28 5.82
C GLN A 490 -23.82 17.12 4.84
N GLU A 491 -23.32 15.93 5.18
CA GLU A 491 -23.44 14.74 4.32
C GLU A 491 -24.90 14.28 4.16
N ASN A 492 -25.74 14.50 5.19
CA ASN A 492 -27.17 14.18 5.15
C ASN A 492 -28.06 15.28 4.55
N ARG A 493 -27.52 16.41 4.07
CA ARG A 493 -28.34 17.43 3.41
C ARG A 493 -28.82 16.89 2.06
N PRO A 494 -30.13 16.93 1.76
CA PRO A 494 -30.59 16.66 0.41
C PRO A 494 -29.91 17.66 -0.51
N VAL A 495 -29.19 17.16 -1.53
CA VAL A 495 -28.65 17.99 -2.60
C VAL A 495 -29.86 18.70 -3.20
N LEU A 496 -29.95 20.02 -2.98
CA LEU A 496 -30.93 20.85 -3.67
C LEU A 496 -30.60 20.73 -5.16
N GLN A 497 -31.37 19.91 -5.88
CA GLN A 497 -31.33 19.88 -7.34
C GLN A 497 -31.73 21.27 -7.83
N GLY A 498 -30.73 22.04 -8.28
CA GLY A 498 -30.91 23.31 -8.99
C GLY A 498 -30.89 23.08 -10.48
#